data_AF-A0A955A5Y0-F1
#
_entry.id   AF-A0A955A5Y0-F1
#
_cell.length_a   1.000
_cell.length_b   1.000
_cell.length_c   1.000
_cell.angle_alpha   90.00
_cell.angle_beta   90.00
_cell.angle_gamma   90.00
#
_symmetry.space_group_name_H-M   'P 1'
#
loop_
_entity.id
_entity.type
_entity.pdbx_description
1 polymer ?
#
loop_
_entity_poly.entity_id
_entity_poly.type
_entity_poly.pdbx_seq_one_letter_code
_entity_poly.pdbx_strand_id
1 'polypeptide(L)'
;YSLVPKATVFPILVFIGLEITAQSYHATPRRHYPALGIACLPALATLVLIFVEKVMYDPGLLASGANPAALSESVAGEVQILRVLANGFILTALLWASMLAAMIDGRMRRAGIFFLVCAACTAFGVIHSPLPGSPMYWPLQWQSGSLMPAGPFTGSTASLMLGVFWGYVAAGMMLIGYELFHPADPAHQLDAENSGGEP
;
A
#
# COMPACT_ATOMS: atom_id res chain seq x y z
N TYR A 1 -32.42 -9.09 -1.11
CA TYR A 1 -31.16 -9.60 -1.70
C TYR A 1 -31.32 -11.04 -2.26
N SER A 2 -32.35 -11.31 -3.09
CA SER A 2 -32.64 -12.66 -3.61
C SER A 2 -33.02 -12.72 -5.09
N LEU A 3 -33.03 -11.58 -5.80
CA LEU A 3 -33.48 -11.52 -7.21
C LEU A 3 -32.36 -11.79 -8.23
N VAL A 4 -31.09 -11.69 -7.84
CA VAL A 4 -29.94 -11.90 -8.74
C VAL A 4 -29.08 -13.06 -8.21
N PRO A 5 -28.86 -14.13 -9.00
CA PRO A 5 -27.98 -15.22 -8.61
C PRO A 5 -26.54 -14.74 -8.38
N LYS A 6 -25.87 -15.26 -7.33
CA LYS A 6 -24.46 -14.94 -7.06
C LYS A 6 -23.54 -15.22 -8.26
N ALA A 7 -23.83 -16.27 -9.01
CA ALA A 7 -23.10 -16.63 -10.22
C ALA A 7 -23.12 -15.53 -11.29
N THR A 8 -24.17 -14.70 -11.34
CA THR A 8 -24.30 -13.58 -12.29
C THR A 8 -23.53 -12.34 -11.82
N VAL A 9 -23.35 -12.17 -10.51
CA VAL A 9 -22.67 -11.00 -9.95
C VAL A 9 -21.17 -11.01 -10.26
N PHE A 10 -20.51 -12.18 -10.22
CA PHE A 10 -19.05 -12.24 -10.43
C PHE A 10 -18.60 -11.75 -11.81
N PRO A 11 -19.18 -12.20 -12.94
CA PRO A 11 -18.80 -11.68 -14.27
C PRO A 11 -19.05 -10.18 -14.41
N ILE A 12 -20.13 -9.66 -13.83
CA ILE A 12 -20.44 -8.22 -13.86
C ILE A 12 -19.34 -7.42 -13.13
N LEU A 13 -18.91 -7.87 -11.94
CA LEU A 13 -17.83 -7.21 -11.20
C LEU A 13 -16.49 -7.26 -11.94
N VAL A 14 -16.19 -8.38 -12.60
CA VAL A 14 -14.98 -8.50 -13.43
C VAL A 14 -15.03 -7.51 -14.59
N PHE A 15 -16.15 -7.43 -15.31
CA PHE A 15 -16.31 -6.49 -16.42
C PHE A 15 -16.18 -5.04 -15.96
N ILE A 16 -16.86 -4.65 -14.88
CA ILE A 16 -16.77 -3.30 -14.30
C ILE A 16 -15.32 -2.98 -13.89
N GLY A 17 -14.62 -3.92 -13.26
CA GLY A 17 -13.22 -3.73 -12.87
C GLY A 17 -12.29 -3.53 -14.08
N LEU A 18 -12.51 -4.29 -15.16
CA LEU A 18 -11.76 -4.14 -16.41
C LEU A 18 -12.03 -2.79 -17.07
N GLU A 19 -13.29 -2.35 -17.12
CA GLU A 19 -13.70 -1.06 -17.70
C GLU A 19 -13.11 0.12 -16.91
N ILE A 20 -13.21 0.12 -15.58
CA ILE A 20 -12.59 1.14 -14.71
C ILE A 20 -11.07 1.19 -14.93
N THR A 21 -10.44 0.03 -15.07
CA THR A 21 -9.00 -0.07 -15.33
C THR A 21 -8.65 0.54 -16.69
N ALA A 22 -9.38 0.19 -17.74
CA ALA A 22 -9.20 0.73 -19.08
C ALA A 22 -9.36 2.26 -19.09
N GLN A 23 -10.44 2.76 -18.49
CA GLN A 23 -10.71 4.20 -18.35
C GLN A 23 -9.61 4.92 -17.56
N SER A 24 -9.07 4.30 -16.52
CA SER A 24 -7.95 4.86 -15.75
C SER A 24 -6.68 5.01 -16.60
N TYR A 25 -6.35 4.02 -17.43
CA TYR A 25 -5.23 4.13 -18.37
C TYR A 25 -5.50 5.18 -19.46
N HIS A 26 -6.72 5.23 -20.01
CA HIS A 26 -7.09 6.22 -21.03
C HIS A 26 -7.05 7.66 -20.49
N ALA A 27 -7.43 7.87 -19.24
CA ALA A 27 -7.40 9.19 -18.59
C ALA A 27 -6.00 9.59 -18.11
N THR A 28 -5.02 8.69 -18.12
CA THR A 28 -3.67 8.93 -17.61
C THR A 28 -2.70 9.16 -18.77
N PRO A 29 -1.86 10.22 -18.75
CA PRO A 29 -0.82 10.37 -19.76
C PRO A 29 0.13 9.17 -19.78
N ARG A 30 0.57 8.75 -20.98
CA ARG A 30 1.42 7.56 -21.15
C ARG A 30 2.68 7.55 -20.27
N ARG A 31 3.26 8.74 -20.01
CA ARG A 31 4.43 8.88 -19.13
C ARG A 31 4.18 8.42 -17.70
N HIS A 32 2.94 8.44 -17.22
CA HIS A 32 2.55 8.07 -15.86
C HIS A 32 2.01 6.64 -15.74
N TYR A 33 2.01 5.83 -16.80
CA TYR A 33 1.60 4.42 -16.72
C TYR A 33 2.34 3.60 -15.65
N PRO A 34 3.64 3.82 -15.37
CA PRO A 34 4.30 3.16 -14.24
C PRO A 34 3.67 3.47 -12.87
N ALA A 35 3.13 4.69 -12.68
CA ALA A 35 2.42 5.08 -11.47
C ALA A 35 1.10 4.32 -11.30
N LEU A 36 0.40 4.02 -12.40
CA LEU A 36 -0.77 3.15 -12.38
C LEU A 36 -0.37 1.70 -12.06
N GLY A 37 0.72 1.21 -12.65
CA GLY A 37 1.24 -0.13 -12.37
C GLY A 37 1.59 -0.36 -10.90
N ILE A 38 2.28 0.60 -10.26
CA ILE A 38 2.63 0.47 -8.83
C ILE A 38 1.39 0.56 -7.92
N ALA A 39 0.36 1.32 -8.33
CA ALA A 39 -0.90 1.45 -7.60
C ALA A 39 -1.67 0.12 -7.48
N CYS A 40 -1.45 -0.82 -8.39
CA CYS A 40 -2.09 -2.13 -8.34
C CYS A 40 -1.52 -3.04 -7.23
N LEU A 41 -0.28 -2.81 -6.79
CA LEU A 41 0.42 -3.73 -5.87
C LEU A 41 -0.29 -3.89 -4.52
N PRO A 42 -0.73 -2.83 -3.82
CA PRO A 42 -1.42 -2.99 -2.52
C PRO A 42 -2.75 -3.73 -2.65
N ALA A 43 -3.49 -3.52 -3.74
CA ALA A 43 -4.75 -4.20 -4.00
C ALA A 43 -4.53 -5.70 -4.28
N LEU A 44 -3.51 -6.05 -5.05
CA LEU A 44 -3.11 -7.44 -5.28
C LEU A 44 -2.63 -8.11 -3.98
N ALA A 45 -1.85 -7.41 -3.15
CA ALA A 45 -1.45 -7.89 -1.84
C ALA A 45 -2.66 -8.21 -0.95
N THR A 46 -3.68 -7.36 -0.97
CA THR A 46 -4.94 -7.57 -0.26
C THR A 46 -5.69 -8.79 -0.77
N LEU A 47 -5.78 -8.97 -2.08
CA LEU A 47 -6.40 -10.15 -2.69
C LEU A 47 -5.70 -11.43 -2.23
N VAL A 48 -4.36 -11.48 -2.26
CA VAL A 48 -3.58 -12.64 -1.82
C VAL A 48 -3.80 -12.88 -0.32
N LEU A 49 -3.72 -11.84 0.51
CA LEU A 49 -3.91 -11.96 1.96
C LEU A 49 -5.28 -12.53 2.31
N ILE A 50 -6.35 -12.10 1.63
CA ILE A 50 -7.71 -12.63 1.84
C ILE A 50 -7.74 -14.15 1.67
N PHE A 51 -7.07 -14.69 0.64
CA PHE A 51 -7.04 -16.14 0.41
C PHE A 51 -6.11 -16.87 1.38
N VAL A 52 -4.95 -16.28 1.71
CA VAL A 52 -4.04 -16.82 2.73
C VAL A 52 -4.77 -16.96 4.06
N GLU A 53 -5.47 -15.92 4.52
CA GLU A 53 -6.22 -15.96 5.77
C GLU A 53 -7.39 -16.94 5.72
N LYS A 54 -8.13 -17.02 4.60
CA LYS A 54 -9.20 -18.02 4.43
C LYS A 54 -8.69 -19.44 4.59
N VAL A 55 -7.51 -19.75 4.07
CA VAL A 55 -6.90 -21.08 4.22
C VAL A 55 -6.41 -21.27 5.65
N MET A 56 -5.68 -20.31 6.22
CA MET A 56 -5.13 -20.43 7.58
C MET A 56 -6.21 -20.61 8.64
N TYR A 57 -7.35 -19.95 8.48
CA TYR A 57 -8.46 -19.98 9.43
C TYR A 57 -9.64 -20.83 8.95
N ASP A 58 -9.42 -21.75 8.01
CA ASP A 58 -10.45 -22.69 7.57
C ASP A 58 -10.85 -23.64 8.73
N PRO A 59 -12.15 -23.76 9.06
CA PRO A 59 -12.59 -24.61 10.17
C PRO A 59 -12.20 -26.09 10.02
N GLY A 60 -12.15 -26.63 8.79
CA GLY A 60 -11.77 -28.00 8.53
C GLY A 60 -10.28 -28.26 8.80
N LEU A 61 -9.42 -27.33 8.36
CA LEU A 61 -7.98 -27.38 8.67
C LEU A 61 -7.73 -27.25 10.17
N LEU A 62 -8.37 -26.31 10.85
CA LEU A 62 -8.24 -26.16 12.30
C LEU A 62 -8.70 -27.41 13.06
N ALA A 63 -9.82 -28.04 12.65
CA ALA A 63 -10.31 -29.29 13.22
C ALA A 63 -9.35 -30.48 13.02
N SER A 64 -8.53 -30.45 11.95
CA SER A 64 -7.49 -31.46 11.68
C SER A 64 -6.22 -31.28 12.53
N GLY A 65 -6.18 -30.26 13.39
CA GLY A 65 -5.04 -29.94 14.24
C GLY A 65 -4.05 -28.95 13.61
N ALA A 66 -4.37 -28.37 12.44
CA ALA A 66 -3.57 -27.27 11.91
C ALA A 66 -3.66 -26.06 12.85
N ASN A 67 -2.52 -25.45 13.14
CA ASN A 67 -2.44 -24.27 13.99
C ASN A 67 -1.68 -23.17 13.24
N PRO A 68 -2.33 -22.04 12.88
CA PRO A 68 -1.65 -20.90 12.27
C PRO A 68 -0.50 -20.34 13.11
N ALA A 69 -0.49 -20.58 14.43
CA ALA A 69 0.61 -20.22 15.30
C ALA A 69 1.86 -21.11 15.15
N ALA A 70 1.74 -22.26 14.46
CA ALA A 70 2.83 -23.20 14.22
C ALA A 70 3.58 -22.95 12.90
N LEU A 71 3.30 -21.83 12.20
CA LEU A 71 4.07 -21.44 11.02
C LEU A 71 5.55 -21.24 11.38
N SER A 72 6.44 -21.60 10.46
CA SER A 72 7.86 -21.26 10.62
C SER A 72 8.03 -19.75 10.68
N GLU A 73 9.04 -19.28 11.40
CA GLU A 73 9.33 -17.85 11.55
C GLU A 73 9.49 -17.14 10.19
N SER A 74 10.09 -17.82 9.20
CA SER A 74 10.24 -17.32 7.83
C SER A 74 8.89 -17.03 7.15
N VAL A 75 8.00 -18.03 7.12
CA VAL A 75 6.68 -17.92 6.48
C VAL A 75 5.80 -16.93 7.25
N ALA A 76 5.90 -16.92 8.58
CA ALA A 76 5.22 -15.94 9.40
C ALA A 76 5.69 -14.51 9.05
N GLY A 77 6.99 -14.29 8.87
CA GLY A 77 7.53 -13.02 8.40
C GLY A 77 7.00 -12.58 7.03
N GLU A 78 6.96 -13.49 6.06
CA GLU A 78 6.43 -13.20 4.71
C GLU A 78 4.95 -12.84 4.72
N VAL A 79 4.13 -13.57 5.47
CA VAL A 79 2.71 -13.25 5.66
C VAL A 79 2.54 -11.89 6.33
N GLN A 80 3.43 -11.53 7.26
CA GLN A 80 3.40 -10.25 7.94
C GLN A 80 3.79 -9.09 7.01
N ILE A 81 4.79 -9.26 6.15
CA ILE A 81 5.12 -8.29 5.09
C ILE A 81 3.92 -8.09 4.16
N LEU A 82 3.29 -9.18 3.73
CA LEU A 82 2.11 -9.12 2.88
C LEU A 82 0.95 -8.39 3.56
N ARG A 83 0.71 -8.65 4.85
CA ARG A 83 -0.30 -7.98 5.67
C ARG A 83 -0.08 -6.47 5.70
N VAL A 84 1.16 -6.07 5.93
CA VAL A 84 1.52 -4.65 5.97
C VAL A 84 1.37 -4.00 4.61
N LEU A 85 1.71 -4.68 3.52
CA LEU A 85 1.50 -4.14 2.18
C LEU A 85 -0.01 -3.99 1.84
N ALA A 86 -0.83 -4.95 2.27
CA ALA A 86 -2.27 -4.98 2.02
C ALA A 86 -3.06 -3.95 2.86
N ASN A 87 -2.67 -3.73 4.11
CA ASN A 87 -3.44 -2.89 5.02
C ASN A 87 -3.40 -1.41 4.58
N GLY A 88 -4.59 -0.85 4.34
CA GLY A 88 -4.76 0.50 3.79
C GLY A 88 -4.60 0.59 2.26
N PHE A 89 -4.78 -0.51 1.52
CA PHE A 89 -4.43 -0.62 0.09
C PHE A 89 -4.90 0.53 -0.80
N ILE A 90 -6.09 1.09 -0.57
CA ILE A 90 -6.62 2.21 -1.38
C ILE A 90 -5.75 3.46 -1.20
N LEU A 91 -5.49 3.84 0.05
CA LEU A 91 -4.68 5.01 0.36
C LEU A 91 -3.21 4.77 0.00
N THR A 92 -2.68 3.58 0.26
CA THR A 92 -1.33 3.19 -0.15
C THR A 92 -1.16 3.31 -1.66
N ALA A 93 -2.10 2.77 -2.45
CA ALA A 93 -2.08 2.85 -3.90
C ALA A 93 -2.11 4.30 -4.41
N LEU A 94 -2.99 5.13 -3.85
CA LEU A 94 -3.12 6.55 -4.22
C LEU A 94 -1.84 7.33 -3.89
N LEU A 95 -1.29 7.15 -2.70
CA LEU A 95 -0.09 7.85 -2.27
C LEU A 95 1.15 7.40 -3.06
N TRP A 96 1.31 6.09 -3.30
CA TRP A 96 2.40 5.55 -4.12
C TRP A 96 2.34 6.01 -5.56
N ALA A 97 1.14 6.02 -6.17
CA ALA A 97 0.94 6.56 -7.50
C ALA A 97 1.28 8.05 -7.57
N SER A 98 0.79 8.84 -6.61
CA SER A 98 1.02 10.29 -6.55
C SER A 98 2.49 10.63 -6.38
N MET A 99 3.18 9.90 -5.50
CA MET A 99 4.61 10.00 -5.27
C MET A 99 5.41 9.65 -6.53
N LEU A 100 5.11 8.51 -7.18
CA LEU A 100 5.81 8.11 -8.40
C LEU A 100 5.53 9.05 -9.57
N ALA A 101 4.29 9.53 -9.72
CA ALA A 101 3.96 10.54 -10.71
C ALA A 101 4.75 11.84 -10.49
N ALA A 102 4.85 12.31 -9.24
CA ALA A 102 5.67 13.48 -8.90
C ALA A 102 7.16 13.28 -9.21
N MET A 103 7.70 12.08 -8.99
CA MET A 103 9.07 11.74 -9.37
C MET A 103 9.25 11.72 -10.90
N ILE A 104 8.30 11.14 -11.64
CA ILE A 104 8.32 11.12 -13.11
C ILE A 104 8.31 12.55 -13.68
N ASP A 105 7.57 13.47 -13.06
CA ASP A 105 7.51 14.87 -13.48
C ASP A 105 8.73 15.71 -13.02
N GLY A 106 9.74 15.10 -12.37
CA GLY A 106 10.91 15.82 -11.87
C GLY A 106 10.64 16.68 -10.62
N ARG A 107 9.46 16.56 -10.00
CA ARG A 107 9.01 17.40 -8.87
C ARG A 107 9.36 16.76 -7.53
N MET A 108 10.66 16.69 -7.22
CA MET A 108 11.22 15.93 -6.10
C MET A 108 10.69 16.34 -4.73
N ARG A 109 10.46 17.63 -4.50
CA ARG A 109 9.88 18.16 -3.26
C ARG A 109 8.44 17.69 -3.08
N ARG A 110 7.64 17.65 -4.16
CA ARG A 110 6.27 17.11 -4.10
C ARG A 110 6.29 15.60 -3.80
N ALA A 111 7.18 14.86 -4.45
CA ALA A 111 7.39 13.44 -4.15
C ALA A 111 7.80 13.22 -2.68
N GLY A 112 8.72 14.03 -2.17
CA GLY A 112 9.15 13.97 -0.78
C GLY A 112 8.03 14.30 0.22
N ILE A 113 7.14 15.24 -0.10
CA ILE A 113 5.94 15.50 0.72
C ILE A 113 5.03 14.26 0.76
N PHE A 114 4.79 13.59 -0.38
CA PHE A 114 3.99 12.36 -0.38
C PHE A 114 4.63 11.25 0.47
N PHE A 115 5.95 11.10 0.43
CA PHE A 115 6.68 10.20 1.32
C PHE A 115 6.44 10.53 2.80
N LEU A 116 6.51 11.81 3.19
CA LEU A 116 6.23 12.23 4.57
C LEU A 116 4.77 12.02 4.97
N VAL A 117 3.82 12.18 4.06
CA VAL A 117 2.41 11.83 4.28
C VAL A 117 2.26 10.32 4.48
N CYS A 118 2.92 9.48 3.69
CA CYS A 118 2.96 8.03 3.92
C CYS A 118 3.51 7.69 5.31
N ALA A 119 4.60 8.34 5.74
CA ALA A 119 5.16 8.15 7.07
C ALA A 119 4.14 8.51 8.17
N ALA A 120 3.49 9.66 8.05
CA ALA A 120 2.45 10.08 8.98
C ALA A 120 1.30 9.05 9.03
N CYS A 121 0.73 8.66 7.88
CA CYS A 121 -0.33 7.67 7.82
C CYS A 121 0.08 6.31 8.41
N THR A 122 1.34 5.88 8.19
CA THR A 122 1.90 4.64 8.76
C THR A 122 2.00 4.73 10.28
N ALA A 123 2.37 5.89 10.83
CA ALA A 123 2.46 6.09 12.27
C ALA A 123 1.11 5.88 12.99
N PHE A 124 0.00 6.22 12.35
CA PHE A 124 -1.36 6.01 12.89
C PHE A 124 -2.01 4.67 12.48
N GLY A 125 -1.31 3.84 11.69
CA GLY A 125 -1.87 2.60 11.14
C GLY A 125 -2.97 2.81 10.09
N VAL A 126 -3.10 4.03 9.53
CA VAL A 126 -4.04 4.34 8.44
C VAL A 126 -3.65 3.58 7.17
N ILE A 127 -2.34 3.49 6.93
CA ILE A 127 -1.74 2.57 5.97
C ILE A 127 -0.74 1.69 6.71
N HIS A 128 -0.43 0.53 6.15
CA HIS A 128 0.61 -0.35 6.66
C HIS A 128 0.42 -0.88 8.08
N SER A 129 -0.81 -0.88 8.61
CA SER A 129 -1.08 -1.50 9.91
C SER A 129 -0.56 -2.95 9.92
N PRO A 130 0.14 -3.41 10.97
CA PRO A 130 0.60 -4.79 11.05
C PRO A 130 -0.46 -5.73 11.64
N LEU A 131 -1.60 -5.19 12.04
CA LEU A 131 -2.59 -5.91 12.82
C LEU A 131 -3.65 -6.56 11.92
N PRO A 132 -4.16 -7.73 12.31
CA PRO A 132 -5.35 -8.30 11.66
C PRO A 132 -6.53 -7.32 11.74
N GLY A 133 -7.27 -7.18 10.65
CA GLY A 133 -8.41 -6.26 10.55
C GLY A 133 -8.05 -4.78 10.38
N SER A 134 -6.77 -4.44 10.19
CA SER A 134 -6.28 -3.09 9.88
C SER A 134 -6.76 -1.97 10.85
N PRO A 135 -6.80 -2.17 12.18
CA PRO A 135 -7.16 -1.09 13.09
C PRO A 135 -6.13 0.06 13.02
N MET A 136 -6.64 1.28 13.14
CA MET A 136 -5.83 2.46 13.44
C MET A 136 -5.37 2.39 14.89
N TYR A 137 -4.19 2.93 15.16
CA TYR A 137 -3.61 2.99 16.49
C TYR A 137 -2.94 4.33 16.72
N TRP A 138 -2.71 4.64 17.99
CA TRP A 138 -1.97 5.83 18.34
C TRP A 138 -0.46 5.58 18.12
N PRO A 139 0.31 6.54 17.56
CA PRO A 139 1.70 6.30 17.21
C PRO A 139 2.53 5.74 18.34
N LEU A 140 2.36 6.18 19.59
CA LEU A 140 3.18 5.68 20.72
C LEU A 140 2.85 4.23 21.14
N GLN A 141 1.73 3.66 20.68
CA GLN A 141 1.31 2.31 21.06
C GLN A 141 2.12 1.18 20.38
N TRP A 142 2.85 1.49 19.31
CA TRP A 142 3.81 0.55 18.68
C TRP A 142 4.99 0.16 19.58
N GLN A 143 5.34 1.00 20.56
CA GLN A 143 6.47 0.84 21.48
C GLN A 143 6.08 0.13 22.77
N SER A 144 4.80 0.24 23.16
CA SER A 144 4.31 -0.32 24.42
C SER A 144 4.06 -1.83 24.37
N GLY A 145 4.26 -2.49 23.22
CA GLY A 145 3.97 -3.92 23.03
C GLY A 145 2.47 -4.27 23.09
N SER A 146 1.62 -3.32 23.51
CA SER A 146 0.19 -3.51 23.77
C SER A 146 -0.65 -3.74 22.51
N LEU A 147 -0.12 -3.40 21.34
CA LEU A 147 -0.76 -3.66 20.05
C LEU A 147 -0.45 -5.05 19.51
N MET A 148 0.59 -5.72 20.01
CA MET A 148 1.09 -6.94 19.40
C MET A 148 0.18 -8.12 19.78
N PRO A 149 -0.54 -8.73 18.82
CA PRO A 149 -1.33 -9.92 19.12
C PRO A 149 -0.38 -11.02 19.57
N ALA A 150 -0.67 -11.69 20.69
CA ALA A 150 0.07 -12.89 21.07
C ALA A 150 0.00 -13.90 19.91
N GLY A 151 1.15 -14.29 19.36
CA GLY A 151 1.19 -15.11 18.15
C GLY A 151 2.55 -15.08 17.44
N PRO A 152 2.68 -15.80 16.31
CA PRO A 152 3.95 -16.02 15.61
C PRO A 152 4.54 -14.75 14.97
N PHE A 153 3.80 -13.63 14.98
CA PHE A 153 4.17 -12.37 14.33
C PHE A 153 4.69 -11.29 15.31
N THR A 154 4.76 -11.59 16.61
CA THR A 154 5.08 -10.60 17.67
C THR A 154 6.48 -10.00 17.53
N GLY A 155 7.51 -10.81 17.30
CA GLY A 155 8.91 -10.36 17.27
C GLY A 155 9.29 -9.50 16.06
N SER A 156 8.64 -9.70 14.91
CA SER A 156 8.97 -9.03 13.64
C SER A 156 8.12 -7.79 13.33
N THR A 157 7.04 -7.59 14.09
CA THR A 157 6.04 -6.55 13.77
C THR A 157 6.53 -5.13 14.06
N ALA A 158 7.11 -4.88 15.23
CA ALA A 158 7.61 -3.54 15.57
C ALA A 158 8.78 -3.11 14.68
N SER A 159 9.74 -4.00 14.45
CA SER A 159 10.91 -3.70 13.61
C SER A 159 10.50 -3.38 12.18
N LEU A 160 9.52 -4.11 11.64
CA LEU A 160 8.99 -3.85 10.30
C LEU A 160 8.21 -2.53 10.23
N MET A 161 7.41 -2.20 11.24
CA MET A 161 6.73 -0.90 11.33
C MET A 161 7.71 0.28 11.40
N LEU A 162 8.72 0.18 12.26
CA LEU A 162 9.80 1.17 12.34
C LEU A 162 10.53 1.27 11.01
N GLY A 163 10.82 0.14 10.36
CA GLY A 163 11.47 0.09 9.05
C GLY A 163 10.68 0.81 7.97
N VAL A 164 9.38 0.55 7.86
CA VAL A 164 8.50 1.22 6.88
C VAL A 164 8.37 2.71 7.19
N PHE A 165 8.11 3.07 8.46
CA PHE A 165 7.99 4.47 8.87
C PHE A 165 9.26 5.26 8.58
N TRP A 166 10.42 4.79 9.07
CA TRP A 166 11.70 5.48 8.86
C TRP A 166 12.16 5.42 7.41
N GLY A 167 11.80 4.37 6.67
CA GLY A 167 12.04 4.30 5.23
C GLY A 167 11.35 5.45 4.48
N TYR A 168 10.08 5.71 4.79
CA TYR A 168 9.35 6.85 4.22
C TYR A 168 9.90 8.20 4.67
N VAL A 169 10.25 8.36 5.96
CA VAL A 169 10.87 9.61 6.45
C VAL A 169 12.20 9.86 5.74
N ALA A 170 13.08 8.85 5.67
CA ALA A 170 14.40 8.97 5.06
C ALA A 170 14.28 9.31 3.57
N ALA A 171 13.42 8.62 2.82
CA ALA A 171 13.19 8.90 1.41
C ALA A 171 12.60 10.31 1.20
N GLY A 172 11.63 10.71 2.02
CA GLY A 172 11.02 12.04 1.96
C GLY A 172 12.02 13.16 2.20
N MET A 173 12.81 13.03 3.28
CA MET A 173 13.86 13.99 3.62
C MET A 173 14.97 14.03 2.57
N MET A 174 15.35 12.87 2.01
CA MET A 174 16.34 12.78 0.95
C MET A 174 15.90 13.54 -0.31
N LEU A 175 14.65 13.35 -0.77
CA LEU A 175 14.15 14.01 -1.97
C LEU A 175 13.96 15.53 -1.79
N ILE A 176 13.49 15.95 -0.62
CA ILE A 176 13.40 17.39 -0.29
C ILE A 176 14.81 17.99 -0.19
N GLY A 177 15.75 17.28 0.43
CA GLY A 177 17.15 17.66 0.50
C GLY A 177 17.80 17.79 -0.87
N TYR A 178 17.55 16.83 -1.76
CA TYR A 178 18.09 16.82 -3.12
C TYR A 178 17.69 18.08 -3.90
N GLU A 179 16.42 18.51 -3.82
CA GLU A 179 15.93 19.71 -4.51
C GLU A 179 16.51 21.02 -3.93
N LEU A 180 16.88 21.04 -2.65
CA LEU A 180 17.57 22.19 -2.05
C LEU A 180 18.98 22.39 -2.65
N PHE A 181 19.66 21.31 -3.03
CA PHE A 181 20.99 21.36 -3.65
C PHE A 181 20.95 21.43 -5.18
N HIS A 182 19.87 20.95 -5.80
CA HIS A 182 19.63 21.00 -7.25
C HIS A 182 18.26 21.61 -7.52
N PRO A 183 18.11 22.95 -7.43
CA PRO A 183 16.85 23.62 -7.71
C PRO A 183 16.39 23.27 -9.12
N ALA A 184 15.10 22.95 -9.26
CA ALA A 184 14.53 22.65 -10.57
C ALA A 184 14.67 23.86 -11.51
N ASP A 185 15.11 23.62 -12.74
CA ASP A 185 15.16 24.64 -13.78
C ASP A 185 13.71 25.10 -14.09
N PRO A 186 13.39 26.41 -13.97
CA PRO A 186 12.05 26.94 -14.25
C PRO A 186 11.52 26.57 -15.65
N ALA A 187 12.41 26.38 -16.64
CA ALA A 187 12.01 26.03 -18.00
C ALA A 187 11.36 24.63 -18.07
N HIS A 188 11.88 23.65 -17.33
CA HIS A 188 11.35 22.28 -17.32
C HIS A 188 9.98 22.18 -16.59
N GLN A 189 9.68 23.13 -15.70
CA GLN A 189 8.36 23.21 -15.04
C GLN A 189 7.28 23.76 -15.96
N LEU A 190 7.61 24.74 -16.81
CA LEU A 190 6.70 25.31 -17.79
C LEU A 190 6.31 24.28 -18.85
N ASP A 191 7.25 23.49 -19.36
CA ASP A 191 6.97 22.44 -20.36
C ASP A 191 6.14 21.27 -19.77
N ALA A 192 6.33 20.96 -18.49
CA ALA A 192 5.54 19.94 -17.78
C ALA A 192 4.09 20.38 -17.51
N GLU A 193 3.86 21.67 -17.28
CA GLU A 193 2.52 22.27 -17.18
C GLU A 193 1.84 22.38 -18.55
N ASN A 194 2.59 22.77 -19.60
CA ASN A 194 2.03 22.95 -20.94
C ASN A 194 1.73 21.61 -21.65
N SER A 195 2.52 20.57 -21.39
CA SER A 195 2.29 19.21 -21.94
C SER A 195 1.14 18.44 -21.27
N GLY A 196 0.58 18.95 -20.17
CA GLY A 196 -0.64 18.41 -19.56
C GLY A 196 -1.93 18.96 -20.19
N GLY A 197 -1.81 19.88 -21.17
CA GLY A 197 -2.93 20.59 -21.79
C GLY A 197 -3.23 20.22 -23.24
N GLU A 198 -2.52 19.26 -23.86
CA GLU A 198 -2.89 18.78 -25.19
C GLU A 198 -3.89 17.61 -25.10
N PRO A 199 -5.00 17.66 -25.85
CA PRO A 199 -6.12 16.72 -25.76
C PRO A 199 -5.80 15.29 -26.23
#